data_AF-A0A5M8AAI5-F1
#
_entry.id   AF-A0A5M8AAI5-F1
#
_cell.length_a   1.000
_cell.length_b   1.000
_cell.length_c   1.000
_cell.angle_alpha   90.00
_cell.angle_beta   90.00
_cell.angle_gamma   90.00
#
_symmetry.space_group_name_H-M   'P 1'
#
loop_
_entity.id
_entity.type
_entity.pdbx_description
1 polymer ?
#
loop_
_entity_poly.entity_id
_entity_poly.type
_entity_poly.pdbx_seq_one_letter_code
_entity_poly.pdbx_strand_id
1 'polypeptide(L)'
;MLIPTPSGYARLPTFSAVIDGLASGLGIARNKEDALASLGSFGGRIDTYSGSTHRSGLQDRLLDLLAGSNEALRSLVQARLLDAETALTDARSIPLVTEATEAEGLRRFIEVWAAPWIAQMLDAARQHPESVLDSARQLLEAHAASLTGDAMSYLATWKASVKRAIPEGVNAPEFRSTLARLDQRSQRKHSSIEQDLANLRVEMQSSYSSSQELDAAVDAVRRLYLAGMATMRLCAMAAEIIPERDLVALAAGKLLAGRDRDGVSPEEAQQNRIRMYWGYLDPDLNLLKEYHQLGAQVNDLDEANFDKLRADSHAVASSGLLMFVIDYAEGRCHLHHGRNELAQQCLHRVVARADGRQLGKIAADAASILIALRLAGPGPFMFEALNPLLRVRIDNMPQSMEMCIDSIPTPFSDWSPRPEPSFYDSHVMGCVAFFNEITHAPSVSAICNPLQRFDASLQNLITQSRQAGARLSEVGRKRPAIVGTSVKPYQLLRDHLYYRNALFGWSPSDLPGMDAYAMLRAPDQLRLLRFVDPEQFQLDLQAHGLGPWRHSDDPP
;
A
#
# COMPACT_ATOMS: atom_id res chain seq x y z
N MET A 1 -3.08 -24.57 -33.67
CA MET A 1 -3.74 -24.44 -32.35
C MET A 1 -3.10 -23.26 -31.65
N LEU A 2 -3.78 -22.11 -31.64
CA LEU A 2 -3.33 -20.94 -30.90
C LEU A 2 -3.62 -21.22 -29.42
N ILE A 3 -2.58 -21.48 -28.64
CA ILE A 3 -2.68 -21.54 -27.18
C ILE A 3 -3.17 -20.15 -26.75
N PRO A 4 -4.28 -20.05 -26.00
CA PRO A 4 -4.74 -18.75 -25.51
C PRO A 4 -3.63 -18.19 -24.61
N THR A 5 -3.14 -17.00 -24.95
CA THR A 5 -2.26 -16.21 -24.07
C THR A 5 -2.91 -16.13 -22.69
N PRO A 6 -2.22 -16.49 -21.60
CA PRO A 6 -2.75 -16.34 -20.26
C PRO A 6 -3.10 -14.86 -20.00
N SER A 7 -4.17 -14.61 -19.24
CA SER A 7 -4.65 -13.26 -18.88
C SER A 7 -3.63 -12.42 -18.11
N GLY A 8 -2.58 -13.06 -17.57
CA GLY A 8 -1.44 -12.45 -16.90
C GLY A 8 -0.38 -13.51 -16.56
N TYR A 9 0.85 -13.07 -16.26
CA TYR A 9 1.93 -13.91 -15.79
C TYR A 9 1.98 -13.94 -14.27
N ALA A 10 2.72 -14.90 -13.71
CA ALA A 10 2.94 -14.97 -12.27
C ALA A 10 3.51 -13.64 -11.74
N ARG A 11 2.96 -13.20 -10.60
CA ARG A 11 3.33 -11.98 -9.88
C ARG A 11 2.93 -12.13 -8.42
N LEU A 12 3.64 -11.46 -7.51
CA LEU A 12 3.17 -11.35 -6.13
C LEU A 12 1.90 -10.48 -6.08
N PRO A 13 0.90 -10.78 -5.25
CA PRO A 13 -0.22 -9.86 -5.03
C PRO A 13 0.24 -8.53 -4.43
N THR A 14 -0.45 -7.42 -4.72
CA THR A 14 -0.23 -6.15 -4.01
C THR A 14 -0.70 -6.28 -2.56
N PHE A 15 -0.19 -5.42 -1.67
CA PHE A 15 -0.65 -5.42 -0.27
C PHE A 15 -2.16 -5.19 -0.18
N SER A 16 -2.72 -4.27 -0.98
CA SER A 16 -4.18 -4.07 -1.05
C SER A 16 -4.94 -5.35 -1.41
N ALA A 17 -4.44 -6.14 -2.37
CA ALA A 17 -5.07 -7.41 -2.74
C ALA A 17 -4.99 -8.46 -1.61
N VAL A 18 -3.89 -8.48 -0.85
CA VAL A 18 -3.75 -9.35 0.33
C VAL A 18 -4.74 -8.95 1.43
N ILE A 19 -4.87 -7.65 1.71
CA ILE A 19 -5.81 -7.12 2.68
C ILE A 19 -7.27 -7.38 2.26
N ASP A 20 -7.61 -7.19 0.98
CA ASP A 20 -8.92 -7.54 0.45
C ASP A 20 -9.21 -9.04 0.63
N GLY A 21 -8.19 -9.88 0.39
CA GLY A 21 -8.26 -11.32 0.62
C GLY A 21 -8.55 -11.68 2.09
N LEU A 22 -7.83 -11.06 3.02
CA LEU A 22 -8.01 -11.24 4.47
C LEU A 22 -9.39 -10.76 4.93
N ALA A 23 -9.82 -9.58 4.47
CA ALA A 23 -11.12 -9.00 4.78
C ALA A 23 -12.29 -9.85 4.27
N SER A 24 -12.16 -10.42 3.07
CA SER A 24 -13.10 -11.41 2.52
C SER A 24 -13.11 -12.68 3.38
N GLY A 25 -11.93 -13.20 3.75
CA GLY A 25 -11.77 -14.33 4.66
C GLY A 25 -12.47 -14.14 6.01
N LEU A 26 -12.45 -12.92 6.57
CA LEU A 26 -13.12 -12.60 7.83
C LEU A 26 -14.60 -12.21 7.66
N GLY A 27 -15.08 -12.06 6.42
CA GLY A 27 -16.45 -11.68 6.10
C GLY A 27 -16.77 -10.21 6.35
N ILE A 28 -15.76 -9.34 6.27
CA ILE A 28 -15.87 -7.88 6.39
C ILE A 28 -16.30 -7.26 5.06
N ALA A 29 -15.71 -7.72 3.94
CA ALA A 29 -16.00 -7.20 2.61
C ALA A 29 -17.32 -7.75 2.06
N ARG A 30 -18.14 -6.88 1.43
CA ARG A 30 -19.46 -7.28 0.88
C ARG A 30 -19.67 -6.99 -0.61
N ASN A 31 -18.82 -6.23 -1.31
CA ASN A 31 -18.90 -6.03 -2.78
C ASN A 31 -17.51 -5.88 -3.42
N LYS A 32 -17.35 -6.29 -4.69
CA LYS A 32 -16.09 -6.10 -5.47
C LYS A 32 -15.71 -4.62 -5.66
N GLU A 33 -16.72 -3.74 -5.70
CA GLU A 33 -16.53 -2.30 -5.90
C GLU A 33 -15.88 -1.60 -4.70
N ASP A 34 -16.03 -2.19 -3.50
CA ASP A 34 -15.47 -1.67 -2.25
C ASP A 34 -14.04 -2.21 -1.97
N ALA A 35 -13.51 -3.09 -2.83
CA ALA A 35 -12.19 -3.68 -2.66
C ALA A 35 -11.10 -2.61 -2.87
N LEU A 36 -10.12 -2.56 -1.97
CA LEU A 36 -9.01 -1.60 -2.04
C LEU A 36 -8.28 -1.68 -3.37
N ALA A 37 -8.05 -2.89 -3.88
CA ALA A 37 -7.41 -3.12 -5.17
C ALA A 37 -8.22 -2.58 -6.37
N SER A 38 -9.54 -2.44 -6.22
CA SER A 38 -10.46 -1.99 -7.27
C SER A 38 -10.75 -0.49 -7.24
N LEU A 39 -10.46 0.21 -6.15
CA LEU A 39 -10.68 1.66 -6.03
C LEU A 39 -9.80 2.45 -7.01
N GLY A 40 -10.43 3.31 -7.81
CA GLY A 40 -9.75 4.09 -8.86
C GLY A 40 -8.97 5.31 -8.35
N SER A 41 -9.33 5.87 -7.19
CA SER A 41 -8.59 6.96 -6.56
C SER A 41 -7.69 6.44 -5.45
N PHE A 42 -6.46 6.92 -5.40
CA PHE A 42 -5.51 6.48 -4.38
C PHE A 42 -5.87 7.02 -2.98
N GLY A 43 -6.29 8.28 -2.88
CA GLY A 43 -6.80 8.85 -1.62
C GLY A 43 -7.97 8.05 -1.04
N GLY A 44 -8.91 7.62 -1.90
CA GLY A 44 -10.02 6.76 -1.48
C GLY A 44 -9.58 5.41 -0.93
N ARG A 45 -8.44 4.85 -1.38
CA ARG A 45 -7.86 3.62 -0.81
C ARG A 45 -7.37 3.84 0.60
N ILE A 46 -6.62 4.91 0.84
CA ILE A 46 -6.11 5.24 2.18
C ILE A 46 -7.28 5.45 3.14
N ASP A 47 -8.25 6.29 2.76
CA ASP A 47 -9.41 6.58 3.61
C ASP A 47 -10.23 5.31 3.92
N THR A 48 -10.31 4.38 2.96
CA THR A 48 -11.01 3.10 3.18
C THR A 48 -10.20 2.17 4.10
N TYR A 49 -8.87 2.15 3.97
CA TYR A 49 -8.00 1.31 4.78
C TYR A 49 -7.83 1.83 6.21
N SER A 50 -7.39 3.08 6.36
CA SER A 50 -7.09 3.74 7.64
C SER A 50 -8.33 4.34 8.32
N GLY A 51 -9.39 4.60 7.56
CA GLY A 51 -10.58 5.26 8.07
C GLY A 51 -10.56 6.77 7.84
N SER A 52 -11.70 7.40 8.14
CA SER A 52 -11.86 8.84 8.11
C SER A 52 -12.41 9.33 9.45
N THR A 53 -12.45 10.65 9.65
CA THR A 53 -12.99 11.29 10.87
C THR A 53 -14.37 10.80 11.30
N HIS A 54 -15.14 10.21 10.38
CA HIS A 54 -16.51 9.75 10.62
C HIS A 54 -16.69 8.23 10.47
N ARG A 55 -15.66 7.47 10.12
CA ARG A 55 -15.79 6.03 9.83
C ARG A 55 -14.50 5.27 10.13
N SER A 56 -14.61 4.20 10.94
CA SER A 56 -13.55 3.23 11.19
C SER A 56 -12.96 2.69 9.88
N GLY A 57 -11.64 2.58 9.80
CA GLY A 57 -10.95 1.97 8.68
C GLY A 57 -11.19 0.47 8.57
N LEU A 58 -10.80 -0.11 7.43
CA LEU A 58 -10.73 -1.57 7.29
C LEU A 58 -9.70 -2.18 8.25
N GLN A 59 -8.58 -1.48 8.50
CA GLN A 59 -7.56 -1.92 9.46
C GLN A 59 -8.15 -2.11 10.86
N ASP A 60 -8.87 -1.12 11.37
CA ASP A 60 -9.52 -1.20 12.69
C ASP A 60 -10.48 -2.39 12.78
N ARG A 61 -11.29 -2.60 11.74
CA ARG A 61 -12.24 -3.73 11.70
C ARG A 61 -11.53 -5.08 11.68
N LEU A 62 -10.38 -5.18 11.01
CA LEU A 62 -9.55 -6.39 11.01
C LEU A 62 -8.99 -6.65 12.42
N LEU A 63 -8.46 -5.60 13.07
CA LEU A 63 -7.93 -5.67 14.42
C LEU A 63 -9.02 -6.06 15.44
N ASP A 64 -10.22 -5.47 15.33
CA ASP A 64 -11.35 -5.79 16.20
C ASP A 64 -11.78 -7.25 16.10
N LEU A 65 -11.79 -7.82 14.88
CA LEU A 65 -12.16 -9.23 14.69
C LEU A 65 -11.07 -10.21 15.13
N LEU A 66 -9.80 -9.90 14.89
CA LEU A 66 -8.70 -10.82 15.16
C LEU A 66 -8.23 -10.76 16.61
N ALA A 67 -8.18 -9.55 17.17
CA ALA A 67 -7.59 -9.26 18.48
C ALA A 67 -8.59 -8.76 19.53
N GLY A 68 -9.76 -8.27 19.12
CA GLY A 68 -10.73 -7.68 20.04
C GLY A 68 -10.16 -6.45 20.76
N SER A 69 -10.41 -6.36 22.07
CA SER A 69 -9.94 -5.27 22.94
C SER A 69 -8.54 -5.51 23.51
N ASN A 70 -7.84 -6.57 23.12
CA ASN A 70 -6.49 -6.86 23.62
C ASN A 70 -5.45 -6.01 22.88
N GLU A 71 -5.05 -4.87 23.46
CA GLU A 71 -4.12 -3.92 22.84
C GLU A 71 -2.74 -4.52 22.49
N ALA A 72 -2.24 -5.46 23.29
CA ALA A 72 -0.98 -6.14 22.99
C ALA A 72 -1.10 -6.99 21.73
N LEU A 73 -2.20 -7.75 21.60
CA LEU A 73 -2.48 -8.55 20.41
C LEU A 73 -2.81 -7.66 19.19
N ARG A 74 -3.51 -6.53 19.38
CA ARG A 74 -3.76 -5.55 18.31
C ARG A 74 -2.45 -4.99 17.76
N SER A 75 -1.56 -4.55 18.64
CA SER A 75 -0.23 -4.06 18.28
C SER A 75 0.58 -5.13 17.54
N LEU A 76 0.49 -6.39 17.99
CA LEU A 76 1.14 -7.51 17.34
C LEU A 76 0.59 -7.77 15.92
N VAL A 77 -0.73 -7.81 15.75
CA VAL A 77 -1.35 -8.01 14.44
C VAL A 77 -1.01 -6.85 13.50
N GLN A 78 -1.04 -5.61 13.99
CA GLN A 78 -0.66 -4.44 13.22
C GLN A 78 0.81 -4.53 12.76
N ALA A 79 1.73 -4.89 13.67
CA ALA A 79 3.13 -5.10 13.33
C ALA A 79 3.30 -6.18 12.26
N ARG A 80 2.56 -7.30 12.35
CA ARG A 80 2.60 -8.36 11.33
C ARG A 80 2.03 -7.95 9.97
N LEU A 81 1.01 -7.09 9.95
CA LEU A 81 0.49 -6.53 8.70
C LEU A 81 1.51 -5.59 8.06
N LEU A 82 2.19 -4.77 8.86
CA LEU A 82 3.26 -3.89 8.40
C LEU A 82 4.46 -4.70 7.87
N ASP A 83 4.91 -5.73 8.59
CA ASP A 83 5.96 -6.65 8.14
C ASP A 83 5.62 -7.25 6.76
N ALA A 84 4.35 -7.64 6.57
CA ALA A 84 3.87 -8.20 5.31
C ALA A 84 3.81 -7.14 4.20
N GLU A 85 3.37 -5.91 4.50
CA GLU A 85 3.37 -4.79 3.55
C GLU A 85 4.78 -4.47 3.06
N THR A 86 5.72 -4.29 3.98
CA THR A 86 7.14 -4.04 3.67
C THR A 86 7.71 -5.15 2.82
N ALA A 87 7.56 -6.40 3.28
CA ALA A 87 8.14 -7.54 2.58
C ALA A 87 7.57 -7.73 1.17
N LEU A 88 6.27 -7.50 0.97
CA LEU A 88 5.62 -7.56 -0.35
C LEU A 88 6.06 -6.43 -1.26
N THR A 89 6.09 -5.21 -0.75
CA THR A 89 6.38 -4.00 -1.53
C THR A 89 7.80 -4.08 -2.08
N ASP A 90 8.76 -4.44 -1.23
CA ASP A 90 10.15 -4.63 -1.62
C ASP A 90 10.33 -5.81 -2.56
N ALA A 91 9.69 -6.95 -2.31
CA ALA A 91 9.75 -8.09 -3.23
C ALA A 91 9.11 -7.77 -4.59
N ARG A 92 8.03 -6.98 -4.62
CA ARG A 92 7.38 -6.51 -5.84
C ARG A 92 8.21 -5.50 -6.61
N SER A 93 9.08 -4.76 -5.94
CA SER A 93 10.03 -3.84 -6.57
C SER A 93 11.09 -4.54 -7.42
N ILE A 94 11.25 -5.86 -7.25
CA ILE A 94 12.14 -6.69 -8.06
C ILE A 94 11.35 -7.26 -9.24
N PRO A 95 11.82 -7.14 -10.48
CA PRO A 95 11.15 -7.76 -11.62
C PRO A 95 11.09 -9.29 -11.50
N LEU A 96 9.95 -9.86 -11.87
CA LEU A 96 9.77 -11.31 -12.03
C LEU A 96 9.56 -11.62 -13.52
N VAL A 97 10.60 -12.18 -14.13
CA VAL A 97 10.59 -12.59 -15.54
C VAL A 97 10.30 -14.09 -15.57
N THR A 98 9.10 -14.47 -16.02
CA THR A 98 8.65 -15.87 -15.99
C THR A 98 7.58 -16.11 -17.04
N GLU A 99 7.52 -17.36 -17.53
CA GLU A 99 6.42 -17.87 -18.38
C GLU A 99 5.29 -18.49 -17.56
N ALA A 100 5.46 -18.63 -16.24
CA ALA A 100 4.45 -19.19 -15.36
C ALA A 100 3.17 -18.33 -15.36
N THR A 101 2.03 -19.01 -15.24
CA THR A 101 0.72 -18.35 -15.22
C THR A 101 0.46 -17.66 -13.89
N GLU A 102 -0.47 -16.70 -13.89
CA GLU A 102 -0.93 -16.05 -12.66
C GLU A 102 -1.40 -17.06 -11.59
N ALA A 103 -2.09 -18.13 -11.99
CA ALA A 103 -2.56 -19.17 -11.07
C ALA A 103 -1.41 -19.94 -10.40
N GLU A 104 -0.36 -20.29 -11.14
CA GLU A 104 0.83 -20.92 -10.56
C GLU A 104 1.57 -19.95 -9.63
N GLY A 105 1.70 -18.68 -10.03
CA GLY A 105 2.25 -17.63 -9.16
C GLY A 105 1.49 -17.50 -7.84
N LEU A 106 0.16 -17.45 -7.90
CA LEU A 106 -0.69 -17.34 -6.71
C LEU A 106 -0.59 -18.58 -5.81
N ARG A 107 -0.48 -19.78 -6.40
CA ARG A 107 -0.19 -21.00 -5.63
C ARG A 107 1.13 -20.89 -4.87
N ARG A 108 2.21 -20.50 -5.56
CA ARG A 108 3.52 -20.30 -4.90
C ARG A 108 3.50 -19.19 -3.87
N PHE A 109 2.65 -18.17 -4.05
CA PHE A 109 2.49 -17.10 -3.08
C PHE A 109 1.90 -17.65 -1.78
N ILE A 110 0.87 -18.50 -1.88
CA ILE A 110 0.29 -19.16 -0.72
C ILE A 110 1.33 -20.03 -0.01
N GLU A 111 2.10 -20.82 -0.75
CA GLU A 111 3.08 -21.76 -0.21
C GLU A 111 4.29 -21.07 0.48
N VAL A 112 4.82 -20.01 -0.14
CA VAL A 112 6.08 -19.36 0.26
C VAL A 112 5.86 -18.17 1.19
N TRP A 113 4.73 -17.48 1.07
CA TRP A 113 4.48 -16.21 1.77
C TRP A 113 3.27 -16.30 2.72
N ALA A 114 2.08 -16.56 2.18
CA ALA A 114 0.84 -16.42 2.95
C ALA A 114 0.75 -17.44 4.10
N ALA A 115 0.99 -18.73 3.82
CA ALA A 115 0.92 -19.76 4.86
C ALA A 115 1.98 -19.56 5.97
N PRO A 116 3.24 -19.23 5.66
CA PRO A 116 4.21 -18.83 6.69
C PRO A 116 3.79 -17.61 7.52
N TRP A 117 3.22 -16.56 6.93
CA TRP A 117 2.74 -15.40 7.69
C TRP A 117 1.56 -15.75 8.60
N ILE A 118 0.59 -16.51 8.08
CA ILE A 118 -0.54 -17.00 8.88
C ILE A 118 -0.03 -17.82 10.05
N ALA A 119 0.89 -18.76 9.81
CA ALA A 119 1.51 -19.57 10.86
C ALA A 119 2.21 -18.72 11.91
N GLN A 120 3.00 -17.72 11.52
CA GLN A 120 3.68 -16.81 12.44
C GLN A 120 2.69 -15.99 13.29
N MET A 121 1.61 -15.50 12.68
CA MET A 121 0.57 -14.74 13.38
C MET A 121 -0.18 -15.62 14.39
N LEU A 122 -0.52 -16.85 13.99
CA LEU A 122 -1.17 -17.83 14.86
C LEU A 122 -0.26 -18.28 16.00
N ASP A 123 1.03 -18.50 15.75
CA ASP A 123 1.97 -18.91 16.79
C ASP A 123 2.16 -17.81 17.84
N ALA A 124 2.29 -16.55 17.40
CA ALA A 124 2.36 -15.40 18.28
C ALA A 124 1.09 -15.24 19.15
N ALA A 125 -0.08 -15.59 18.63
CA ALA A 125 -1.34 -15.54 19.37
C ALA A 125 -1.39 -16.52 20.55
N ARG A 126 -0.45 -17.48 20.70
CA ARG A 126 -0.35 -18.36 21.89
C ARG A 126 -0.23 -17.58 23.20
N GLN A 127 0.43 -16.42 23.16
CA GLN A 127 0.61 -15.56 24.34
C GLN A 127 -0.69 -14.83 24.73
N HIS A 128 -1.70 -14.90 23.87
CA HIS A 128 -2.99 -14.25 24.02
C HIS A 128 -4.11 -15.29 23.93
N PRO A 129 -4.22 -16.17 24.95
CA PRO A 129 -5.31 -17.13 25.01
C PRO A 129 -6.64 -16.39 24.97
N GLU A 130 -7.69 -17.08 24.53
CA GLU A 130 -9.03 -16.49 24.41
C GLU A 130 -9.16 -15.40 23.33
N SER A 131 -8.31 -15.43 22.31
CA SER A 131 -8.48 -14.65 21.08
C SER A 131 -9.06 -15.50 19.93
N VAL A 132 -9.55 -14.83 18.88
CA VAL A 132 -10.00 -15.52 17.65
C VAL A 132 -8.80 -16.17 16.94
N LEU A 133 -7.64 -15.51 16.93
CA LEU A 133 -6.40 -16.07 16.40
C LEU A 133 -5.94 -17.32 17.16
N ASP A 134 -5.97 -17.29 18.50
CA ASP A 134 -5.66 -18.48 19.29
C ASP A 134 -6.66 -19.62 19.03
N SER A 135 -7.94 -19.30 18.88
CA SER A 135 -8.97 -20.29 18.51
C SER A 135 -8.72 -20.91 17.13
N ALA A 136 -8.30 -20.11 16.13
CA ALA A 136 -7.94 -20.60 14.81
C ALA A 136 -6.70 -21.52 14.88
N ARG A 137 -5.70 -21.16 15.69
CA ARG A 137 -4.52 -21.98 15.96
C ARG A 137 -4.92 -23.34 16.56
N GLN A 138 -5.75 -23.33 17.60
CA GLN A 138 -6.24 -24.56 18.25
C GLN A 138 -7.00 -25.47 17.28
N LEU A 139 -7.85 -24.89 16.42
CA LEU A 139 -8.59 -25.64 15.41
C LEU A 139 -7.65 -26.32 14.40
N LEU A 140 -6.62 -25.62 13.93
CA LEU A 140 -5.63 -26.16 13.00
C LEU A 140 -4.79 -27.26 13.63
N GLU A 141 -4.34 -27.09 14.88
CA GLU A 141 -3.60 -28.12 15.62
C GLU A 141 -4.46 -29.37 15.87
N ALA A 142 -5.72 -29.18 16.29
CA ALA A 142 -6.65 -30.27 16.49
C ALA A 142 -6.94 -31.03 15.20
N HIS A 143 -7.06 -30.31 14.08
CA HIS A 143 -7.23 -30.94 12.77
C HIS A 143 -6.00 -31.74 12.37
N ALA A 144 -4.81 -31.15 12.50
CA ALA A 144 -3.55 -31.82 12.17
C ALA A 144 -3.30 -33.08 13.00
N ALA A 145 -3.62 -33.06 14.30
CA ALA A 145 -3.52 -34.21 15.19
C ALA A 145 -4.49 -35.35 14.83
N SER A 146 -5.61 -35.01 14.18
CA SER A 146 -6.65 -35.99 13.80
C SER A 146 -6.41 -36.69 12.46
N LEU A 147 -5.32 -36.37 11.74
CA LEU A 147 -5.02 -36.89 10.39
C LEU A 147 -4.56 -38.36 10.33
N THR A 148 -4.83 -39.18 11.35
CA THR A 148 -4.53 -40.62 11.36
C THR A 148 -5.67 -41.43 10.75
N GLY A 149 -5.68 -41.62 9.43
CA GLY A 149 -6.67 -42.48 8.73
C GLY A 149 -7.61 -41.71 7.80
N ASP A 150 -8.85 -42.22 7.66
CA ASP A 150 -9.85 -41.74 6.70
C ASP A 150 -10.03 -40.20 6.82
N ALA A 151 -9.94 -39.50 5.69
CA ALA A 151 -9.68 -38.06 5.64
C ALA A 151 -10.82 -37.23 6.23
N MET A 152 -10.77 -36.96 7.53
CA MET A 152 -11.68 -36.03 8.21
C MET A 152 -11.54 -34.63 7.58
N SER A 153 -12.66 -34.01 7.21
CA SER A 153 -12.66 -32.63 6.71
C SER A 153 -12.44 -31.61 7.82
N TYR A 154 -11.93 -30.42 7.49
CA TYR A 154 -11.75 -29.36 8.48
C TYR A 154 -13.08 -28.96 9.14
N LEU A 155 -14.16 -28.93 8.35
CA LEU A 155 -15.52 -28.68 8.85
C LEU A 155 -15.92 -29.64 9.97
N ALA A 156 -15.57 -30.92 9.86
CA ALA A 156 -15.91 -31.90 10.89
C ALA A 156 -15.15 -31.63 12.20
N THR A 157 -13.85 -31.35 12.13
CA THR A 157 -13.04 -30.93 13.28
C THR A 157 -13.58 -29.66 13.93
N TRP A 158 -13.93 -28.66 13.12
CA TRP A 158 -14.48 -27.40 13.58
C TRP A 158 -15.83 -27.59 14.30
N LYS A 159 -16.78 -28.30 13.68
CA LYS A 159 -18.08 -28.60 14.32
C LYS A 159 -17.91 -29.35 15.64
N ALA A 160 -16.98 -30.32 15.71
CA ALA A 160 -16.72 -31.06 16.94
C ALA A 160 -16.17 -30.14 18.05
N SER A 161 -15.28 -29.22 17.69
CA SER A 161 -14.68 -28.27 18.64
C SER A 161 -15.70 -27.26 19.17
N VAL A 162 -16.56 -26.70 18.30
CA VAL A 162 -17.66 -25.81 18.72
C VAL A 162 -18.65 -26.53 19.63
N LYS A 163 -19.00 -27.79 19.32
CA LYS A 163 -19.89 -28.58 20.19
C LYS A 163 -19.28 -28.85 21.57
N ARG A 164 -17.97 -29.09 21.63
CA ARG A 164 -17.25 -29.34 22.88
C ARG A 164 -17.14 -28.09 23.76
N ALA A 165 -17.14 -26.91 23.15
CA ALA A 165 -17.11 -25.64 23.87
C ALA A 165 -18.44 -25.32 24.57
N ILE A 166 -19.55 -25.96 24.18
CA ILE A 166 -20.82 -25.88 24.91
C ILE A 166 -20.75 -26.85 26.10
N PRO A 167 -20.89 -26.39 27.35
CA PRO A 167 -20.72 -27.26 28.51
C PRO A 167 -21.67 -28.45 28.54
N GLU A 168 -21.21 -29.54 29.14
CA GLU A 168 -22.01 -30.75 29.32
C GLU A 168 -23.26 -30.45 30.16
N GLY A 169 -24.42 -30.95 29.72
CA GLY A 169 -25.71 -30.69 30.37
C GLY A 169 -26.47 -29.45 29.86
N VAL A 170 -25.82 -28.56 29.10
CA VAL A 170 -26.48 -27.37 28.52
C VAL A 170 -27.25 -27.75 27.25
N ASN A 171 -28.56 -27.47 27.23
CA ASN A 171 -29.42 -27.75 26.07
C ASN A 171 -29.49 -26.53 25.13
N ALA A 172 -28.84 -26.62 23.97
CA ALA A 172 -28.85 -25.60 22.92
C ALA A 172 -29.30 -26.21 21.56
N PRO A 173 -30.55 -26.70 21.45
CA PRO A 173 -31.02 -27.46 20.30
C PRO A 173 -31.01 -26.64 19.00
N GLU A 174 -31.39 -25.36 19.04
CA GLU A 174 -31.47 -24.51 17.83
C GLU A 174 -30.09 -24.14 17.33
N PHE A 175 -29.17 -23.78 18.22
CA PHE A 175 -27.78 -23.56 17.85
C PHE A 175 -27.13 -24.84 17.31
N ARG A 176 -27.34 -26.00 17.96
CA ARG A 176 -26.82 -27.29 17.47
C ARG A 176 -27.40 -27.68 16.10
N SER A 177 -28.68 -27.41 15.85
CA SER A 177 -29.33 -27.59 14.55
C SER A 177 -28.73 -26.66 13.49
N THR A 178 -28.49 -25.40 13.86
CA THR A 178 -27.83 -24.41 13.00
C THR A 178 -26.42 -24.83 12.61
N LEU A 179 -25.63 -25.31 13.58
CA LEU A 179 -24.29 -25.85 13.34
C LEU A 179 -24.33 -27.12 12.50
N ALA A 180 -25.31 -28.00 12.70
CA ALA A 180 -25.46 -29.23 11.93
C ALA A 180 -25.70 -28.95 10.43
N ARG A 181 -26.50 -27.93 10.12
CA ARG A 181 -26.83 -27.49 8.75
C ARG A 181 -25.66 -26.86 7.97
N LEU A 182 -24.56 -26.50 8.63
CA LEU A 182 -23.40 -25.96 7.91
C LEU A 182 -22.75 -27.05 7.04
N ASP A 183 -22.32 -26.70 5.84
CA ASP A 183 -21.59 -27.54 4.91
C ASP A 183 -20.31 -26.84 4.42
N GLN A 184 -19.54 -27.47 3.55
CA GLN A 184 -18.30 -26.88 3.01
C GLN A 184 -18.55 -25.60 2.18
N ARG A 185 -19.78 -25.37 1.73
CA ARG A 185 -20.18 -24.21 0.93
C ARG A 185 -20.74 -23.08 1.78
N SER A 186 -20.85 -23.28 3.08
CA SER A 186 -21.47 -22.32 3.99
C SER A 186 -20.54 -21.11 4.21
N GLN A 187 -21.09 -19.91 3.95
CA GLN A 187 -20.36 -18.63 4.02
C GLN A 187 -21.11 -17.61 4.89
N ARG A 188 -21.50 -17.99 6.13
CA ARG A 188 -22.40 -17.17 6.98
C ARG A 188 -21.81 -15.80 7.29
N LYS A 189 -22.51 -14.73 6.91
CA LYS A 189 -22.11 -13.33 7.18
C LYS A 189 -21.88 -13.08 8.68
N HIS A 190 -20.97 -12.17 9.02
CA HIS A 190 -20.66 -11.84 10.42
C HIS A 190 -21.92 -11.49 11.25
N SER A 191 -22.83 -10.67 10.71
CA SER A 191 -24.12 -10.35 11.35
C SER A 191 -25.00 -11.58 11.64
N SER A 192 -24.93 -12.62 10.80
CA SER A 192 -25.67 -13.87 11.03
C SER A 192 -25.01 -14.72 12.11
N ILE A 193 -23.68 -14.68 12.23
CA ILE A 193 -22.95 -15.35 13.32
C ILE A 193 -23.32 -14.70 14.66
N GLU A 194 -23.30 -13.37 14.73
CA GLU A 194 -23.69 -12.63 15.95
C GLU A 194 -25.15 -12.93 16.35
N GLN A 195 -26.07 -13.08 15.38
CA GLN A 195 -27.44 -13.51 15.67
C GLN A 195 -27.51 -14.95 16.18
N ASP A 196 -26.76 -15.89 15.60
CA ASP A 196 -26.68 -17.27 16.07
C ASP A 196 -26.20 -17.32 17.53
N LEU A 197 -25.23 -16.47 17.88
CA LEU A 197 -24.67 -16.37 19.23
C LEU A 197 -25.61 -15.68 20.22
N ALA A 198 -26.36 -14.66 19.79
CA ALA A 198 -27.41 -14.05 20.58
C ALA A 198 -28.52 -15.05 20.91
N ASN A 199 -28.88 -15.91 19.95
CA ASN A 199 -29.85 -16.99 20.18
C ASN A 199 -29.28 -18.05 21.15
N LEU A 200 -28.01 -18.45 20.95
CA LEU A 200 -27.33 -19.38 21.86
C LEU A 200 -27.31 -18.84 23.29
N ARG A 201 -27.03 -17.55 23.48
CA ARG A 201 -27.06 -16.89 24.79
C ARG A 201 -28.41 -17.06 25.48
N VAL A 202 -29.52 -16.91 24.75
CA VAL A 202 -30.88 -17.11 25.27
C VAL A 202 -31.11 -18.57 25.65
N GLU A 203 -30.68 -19.52 24.80
CA GLU A 203 -30.80 -20.96 25.09
C GLU A 203 -30.00 -21.36 26.35
N MET A 204 -28.84 -20.77 26.56
CA MET A 204 -27.94 -21.08 27.68
C MET A 204 -28.33 -20.39 28.99
N GLN A 205 -29.19 -19.36 28.96
CA GLN A 205 -29.43 -18.46 30.09
C GLN A 205 -29.88 -19.17 31.37
N SER A 206 -30.70 -20.23 31.26
CA SER A 206 -31.19 -21.00 32.41
C SER A 206 -30.13 -21.88 33.09
N SER A 207 -29.00 -22.10 32.41
CA SER A 207 -27.93 -22.99 32.87
C SER A 207 -26.83 -22.28 33.66
N TYR A 208 -26.89 -20.94 33.78
CA TYR A 208 -25.87 -20.13 34.48
C TYR A 208 -26.50 -19.25 35.55
N SER A 209 -25.82 -19.12 36.68
CA SER A 209 -26.25 -18.27 37.79
C SER A 209 -25.77 -16.83 37.65
N SER A 210 -24.72 -16.60 36.87
CA SER A 210 -24.12 -15.28 36.62
C SER A 210 -24.17 -14.93 35.13
N SER A 211 -24.53 -13.68 34.83
CA SER A 211 -24.41 -13.16 33.45
C SER A 211 -22.96 -13.20 32.97
N GLN A 212 -21.98 -12.97 33.84
CA GLN A 212 -20.57 -12.96 33.45
C GLN A 212 -20.07 -14.35 33.02
N GLU A 213 -20.53 -15.41 33.68
CA GLU A 213 -20.19 -16.80 33.33
C GLU A 213 -20.85 -17.21 32.00
N LEU A 214 -22.11 -16.79 31.79
CA LEU A 214 -22.82 -16.95 30.53
C LEU A 214 -22.09 -16.22 29.39
N ASP A 215 -21.68 -14.97 29.61
CA ASP A 215 -20.93 -14.15 28.64
C ASP A 215 -19.64 -14.85 28.23
N ALA A 216 -18.86 -15.33 29.20
CA ALA A 216 -17.61 -16.03 28.96
C ALA A 216 -17.80 -17.33 28.17
N ALA A 217 -18.84 -18.11 28.49
CA ALA A 217 -19.15 -19.36 27.78
C ALA A 217 -19.61 -19.11 26.34
N VAL A 218 -20.47 -18.10 26.13
CA VAL A 218 -20.89 -17.69 24.78
C VAL A 218 -19.72 -17.14 23.99
N ASP A 219 -18.82 -16.36 24.61
CA ASP A 219 -17.65 -15.82 23.93
C ASP A 219 -16.63 -16.91 23.54
N ALA A 220 -16.47 -17.96 24.36
CA ALA A 220 -15.68 -19.13 23.98
C ALA A 220 -16.22 -19.80 22.69
N VAL A 221 -17.54 -19.96 22.59
CA VAL A 221 -18.19 -20.46 21.37
C VAL A 221 -18.04 -19.48 20.20
N ARG A 222 -18.19 -18.18 20.46
CA ARG A 222 -18.04 -17.10 19.46
C ARG A 222 -16.68 -17.13 18.80
N ARG A 223 -15.60 -17.22 19.57
CA ARG A 223 -14.23 -17.23 19.06
C ARG A 223 -13.96 -18.43 18.14
N LEU A 224 -14.42 -19.62 18.53
CA LEU A 224 -14.33 -20.84 17.70
C LEU A 224 -15.20 -20.77 16.45
N TYR A 225 -16.40 -20.18 16.53
CA TYR A 225 -17.28 -20.00 15.37
C TYR A 225 -16.62 -19.06 14.36
N LEU A 226 -16.17 -17.88 14.80
CA LEU A 226 -15.51 -16.89 13.95
C LEU A 226 -14.24 -17.46 13.31
N ALA A 227 -13.38 -18.10 14.10
CA ALA A 227 -12.16 -18.72 13.62
C ALA A 227 -12.42 -19.79 12.55
N GLY A 228 -13.30 -20.75 12.81
CA GLY A 228 -13.58 -21.81 11.86
C GLY A 228 -14.29 -21.33 10.59
N MET A 229 -15.21 -20.37 10.69
CA MET A 229 -15.83 -19.76 9.51
C MET A 229 -14.82 -18.98 8.67
N ALA A 230 -13.86 -18.30 9.30
CA ALA A 230 -12.79 -17.59 8.60
C ALA A 230 -11.86 -18.56 7.85
N THR A 231 -11.46 -19.67 8.47
CA THR A 231 -10.66 -20.70 7.79
C THR A 231 -11.43 -21.34 6.63
N MET A 232 -12.72 -21.65 6.80
CA MET A 232 -13.57 -22.19 5.73
C MET A 232 -13.68 -21.22 4.54
N ARG A 233 -13.80 -19.91 4.80
CA ARG A 233 -13.76 -18.87 3.76
C ARG A 233 -12.46 -18.84 3.00
N LEU A 234 -11.34 -18.84 3.71
CA LEU A 234 -10.01 -18.87 3.10
C LEU A 234 -9.82 -20.11 2.23
N CYS A 235 -10.26 -21.28 2.70
CA CYS A 235 -10.23 -22.52 1.92
C CYS A 235 -11.11 -22.43 0.67
N ALA A 236 -12.32 -21.89 0.79
CA ALA A 236 -13.22 -21.71 -0.34
C ALA A 236 -12.67 -20.73 -1.39
N MET A 237 -12.04 -19.64 -0.93
CA MET A 237 -11.38 -18.66 -1.81
C MET A 237 -10.18 -19.27 -2.56
N ALA A 238 -9.45 -20.16 -1.91
CA ALA A 238 -8.26 -20.79 -2.47
C ALA A 238 -8.54 -22.09 -3.25
N ALA A 239 -9.79 -22.56 -3.30
CA ALA A 239 -10.14 -23.91 -3.76
C ALA A 239 -9.73 -24.22 -5.21
N GLU A 240 -9.70 -23.20 -6.09
CA GLU A 240 -9.25 -23.36 -7.48
C GLU A 240 -7.71 -23.37 -7.62
N ILE A 241 -6.98 -23.00 -6.57
CA ILE A 241 -5.52 -22.84 -6.56
C ILE A 241 -4.86 -23.96 -5.76
N ILE A 242 -5.41 -24.28 -4.60
CA ILE A 242 -4.92 -25.30 -3.67
C ILE A 242 -6.10 -26.01 -2.97
N PRO A 243 -6.15 -27.35 -2.94
CA PRO A 243 -7.21 -28.07 -2.24
C PRO A 243 -7.27 -27.74 -0.74
N GLU A 244 -8.47 -27.76 -0.15
CA GLU A 244 -8.70 -27.50 1.30
C GLU A 244 -7.72 -28.27 2.18
N ARG A 245 -7.61 -29.57 1.94
CA ARG A 245 -6.74 -30.47 2.71
C ARG A 245 -5.28 -30.01 2.68
N ASP A 246 -4.79 -29.64 1.50
CA ASP A 246 -3.40 -29.27 1.30
C ASP A 246 -3.11 -27.91 1.92
N LEU A 247 -4.04 -26.95 1.81
CA LEU A 247 -3.92 -25.63 2.43
C LEU A 247 -3.89 -25.71 3.95
N VAL A 248 -4.81 -26.47 4.55
CA VAL A 248 -4.89 -26.65 6.00
C VAL A 248 -3.67 -27.40 6.52
N ALA A 249 -3.25 -28.47 5.83
CA ALA A 249 -2.04 -29.21 6.18
C ALA A 249 -0.77 -28.36 6.06
N LEU A 250 -0.68 -27.52 5.02
CA LEU A 250 0.42 -26.58 4.83
C LEU A 250 0.47 -25.56 5.98
N ALA A 251 -0.65 -24.90 6.31
CA ALA A 251 -0.71 -23.93 7.39
C ALA A 251 -0.35 -24.55 8.74
N ALA A 252 -0.91 -25.73 9.05
CA ALA A 252 -0.58 -26.46 10.28
C ALA A 252 0.89 -26.92 10.30
N GLY A 253 1.42 -27.41 9.18
CA GLY A 253 2.82 -27.81 9.07
C GLY A 253 3.79 -26.64 9.30
N LYS A 254 3.48 -25.46 8.73
CA LYS A 254 4.27 -24.24 8.98
C LYS A 254 4.18 -23.77 10.44
N LEU A 255 3.00 -23.87 11.06
CA LEU A 255 2.78 -23.55 12.46
C LEU A 255 3.60 -24.47 13.39
N LEU A 256 3.64 -25.77 13.09
CA LEU A 256 4.40 -26.74 13.89
C LEU A 256 5.92 -26.62 13.67
N ALA A 257 6.36 -26.34 12.45
CA ALA A 257 7.77 -26.17 12.10
C ALA A 257 8.37 -24.80 12.49
N GLY A 258 7.52 -23.78 12.72
CA GLY A 258 7.95 -22.44 13.13
C GLY A 258 8.61 -22.39 14.51
N ARG A 259 8.57 -23.48 15.28
CA ARG A 259 9.14 -23.60 16.63
C ARG A 259 10.67 -23.64 16.69
N ASP A 260 11.36 -23.79 15.55
CA ASP A 260 12.82 -24.02 15.50
C ASP A 260 13.62 -22.90 14.77
N ARG A 261 13.01 -21.75 14.44
CA ARG A 261 13.68 -20.67 13.68
C ARG A 261 14.11 -19.50 14.55
N ASP A 262 15.00 -19.75 15.50
CA ASP A 262 15.74 -18.67 16.17
C ASP A 262 16.97 -18.28 15.32
N GLY A 263 17.13 -16.98 15.00
CA GLY A 263 18.41 -16.41 14.55
C GLY A 263 18.52 -15.88 13.11
N VAL A 264 17.47 -15.96 12.27
CA VAL A 264 17.50 -15.36 10.91
C VAL A 264 16.96 -13.93 10.98
N SER A 265 17.70 -12.95 10.43
CA SER A 265 17.22 -11.57 10.39
C SER A 265 15.96 -11.42 9.50
N PRO A 266 15.08 -10.42 9.73
CA PRO A 266 13.92 -10.19 8.88
C PRO A 266 14.28 -10.04 7.39
N GLU A 267 15.37 -9.31 7.10
CA GLU A 267 15.90 -9.11 5.75
C GLU A 267 16.34 -10.43 5.10
N GLU A 268 17.07 -11.28 5.84
CA GLU A 268 17.52 -12.57 5.32
C GLU A 268 16.33 -13.52 5.09
N ALA A 269 15.34 -13.50 5.99
CA ALA A 269 14.11 -14.28 5.83
C ALA A 269 13.33 -13.84 4.58
N GLN A 270 13.27 -12.55 4.31
CA GLN A 270 12.65 -11.98 3.11
C GLN A 270 13.41 -12.38 1.84
N GLN A 271 14.73 -12.20 1.79
CA GLN A 271 15.55 -12.59 0.64
C GLN A 271 15.42 -14.09 0.34
N ASN A 272 15.41 -14.93 1.37
CA ASN A 272 15.19 -16.36 1.23
C ASN A 272 13.82 -16.67 0.60
N ARG A 273 12.75 -15.98 1.01
CA ARG A 273 11.41 -16.15 0.41
C ARG A 273 11.36 -15.69 -1.03
N ILE A 274 11.99 -14.56 -1.37
CA ILE A 274 12.10 -14.07 -2.75
C ILE A 274 12.82 -15.12 -3.59
N ARG A 275 13.99 -15.59 -3.15
CA ARG A 275 14.76 -16.61 -3.87
C ARG A 275 13.99 -17.91 -4.06
N MET A 276 13.26 -18.37 -3.03
CA MET A 276 12.40 -19.55 -3.13
C MET A 276 11.29 -19.35 -4.16
N TYR A 277 10.56 -18.22 -4.09
CA TYR A 277 9.47 -17.93 -5.01
C TYR A 277 9.94 -17.81 -6.46
N TRP A 278 11.08 -17.14 -6.72
CA TRP A 278 11.66 -17.04 -8.06
C TRP A 278 12.14 -18.41 -8.54
N GLY A 279 12.82 -19.19 -7.68
CA GLY A 279 13.31 -20.52 -8.04
C GLY A 279 12.20 -21.51 -8.41
N TYR A 280 10.97 -21.34 -7.90
CA TYR A 280 9.82 -22.13 -8.33
C TYR A 280 9.30 -21.73 -9.72
N LEU A 281 9.44 -20.46 -10.11
CA LEU A 281 8.83 -19.88 -11.31
C LEU A 281 9.83 -19.69 -12.48
N ASP A 282 11.12 -19.72 -12.18
CA ASP A 282 12.24 -19.73 -13.11
C ASP A 282 13.30 -20.73 -12.56
N PRO A 283 13.09 -22.04 -12.76
CA PRO A 283 14.07 -23.04 -12.37
C PRO A 283 15.43 -22.72 -13.01
N ASP A 284 16.49 -22.74 -12.21
CA ASP A 284 17.87 -22.32 -12.57
C ASP A 284 18.11 -20.82 -12.75
N LEU A 285 17.09 -19.98 -12.56
CA LEU A 285 17.15 -18.51 -12.61
C LEU A 285 17.72 -17.99 -13.94
N ASN A 286 17.39 -18.65 -15.06
CA ASN A 286 17.95 -18.31 -16.36
C ASN A 286 17.40 -16.99 -16.89
N LEU A 287 16.08 -16.77 -16.78
CA LEU A 287 15.45 -15.51 -17.20
C LEU A 287 15.91 -14.34 -16.33
N LEU A 288 16.16 -14.59 -15.04
CA LEU A 288 16.77 -13.58 -14.17
C LEU A 288 18.21 -13.22 -14.59
N LYS A 289 19.02 -14.20 -14.98
CA LYS A 289 20.38 -13.94 -15.50
C LYS A 289 20.31 -13.14 -16.81
N GLU A 290 19.41 -13.50 -17.72
CA GLU A 290 19.20 -12.76 -18.96
C GLU A 290 18.73 -11.33 -18.71
N TYR A 291 17.82 -11.11 -17.76
CA TYR A 291 17.41 -9.78 -17.32
C TYR A 291 18.60 -8.94 -16.87
N HIS A 292 19.48 -9.48 -16.04
CA HIS A 292 20.67 -8.76 -15.57
C HIS A 292 21.67 -8.49 -16.70
N GLN A 293 21.89 -9.45 -17.60
CA GLN A 293 22.77 -9.29 -18.76
C GLN A 293 22.24 -8.19 -19.70
N LEU A 294 20.95 -8.22 -20.01
CA LEU A 294 20.30 -7.20 -20.83
C LEU A 294 20.34 -5.83 -20.16
N GLY A 295 20.06 -5.78 -18.85
CA GLY A 295 20.15 -4.56 -18.05
C GLY A 295 21.54 -3.92 -18.07
N ALA A 296 22.60 -4.72 -18.07
CA ALA A 296 23.97 -4.23 -18.23
C ALA A 296 24.21 -3.69 -19.64
N GLN A 297 23.77 -4.42 -20.68
CA GLN A 297 23.95 -4.02 -22.07
C GLN A 297 23.26 -2.69 -22.39
N VAL A 298 22.02 -2.48 -21.93
CA VAL A 298 21.24 -1.28 -22.28
C VAL A 298 21.80 0.02 -21.68
N ASN A 299 22.61 -0.05 -20.63
CA ASN A 299 23.20 1.14 -20.02
C ASN A 299 24.29 1.77 -20.90
N ASP A 300 24.87 1.00 -21.83
CA ASP A 300 26.00 1.40 -22.68
C ASP A 300 25.59 1.71 -24.15
N LEU A 301 24.29 1.68 -24.47
CA LEU A 301 23.82 1.79 -25.86
C LEU A 301 23.51 3.22 -26.32
N ASP A 302 23.76 3.44 -27.61
CA ASP A 302 23.22 4.56 -28.38
C ASP A 302 21.90 4.19 -29.08
N GLU A 303 21.23 5.19 -29.65
CA GLU A 303 19.91 5.02 -30.28
C GLU A 303 19.90 4.03 -31.46
N ALA A 304 21.01 3.92 -32.20
CA ALA A 304 21.09 3.07 -33.40
C ALA A 304 21.06 1.57 -33.09
N ASN A 305 21.28 1.20 -31.82
CA ASN A 305 21.43 -0.20 -31.42
C ASN A 305 20.17 -0.81 -30.76
N PHE A 306 19.13 -0.03 -30.46
CA PHE A 306 17.91 -0.55 -29.81
C PHE A 306 17.12 -1.52 -30.70
N ASP A 307 17.01 -1.25 -32.00
CA ASP A 307 16.28 -2.14 -32.92
C ASP A 307 16.99 -3.49 -33.10
N LYS A 308 18.32 -3.47 -33.16
CA LYS A 308 19.13 -4.69 -33.18
C LYS A 308 18.95 -5.47 -31.87
N LEU A 309 19.05 -4.79 -30.72
CA LEU A 309 18.86 -5.43 -29.42
C LEU A 309 17.46 -6.03 -29.26
N ARG A 310 16.43 -5.36 -29.77
CA ARG A 310 15.05 -5.87 -29.79
C ARG A 310 14.96 -7.15 -30.63
N ALA A 311 15.59 -7.18 -31.81
CA ALA A 311 15.65 -8.38 -32.64
C ALA A 311 16.41 -9.54 -31.96
N ASP A 312 17.57 -9.24 -31.37
CA ASP A 312 18.40 -10.22 -30.64
C ASP A 312 17.65 -10.77 -29.41
N SER A 313 16.98 -9.90 -28.64
CA SER A 313 16.17 -10.30 -27.48
C SER A 313 14.97 -11.16 -27.89
N HIS A 314 14.31 -10.88 -29.02
CA HIS A 314 13.25 -11.73 -29.55
C HIS A 314 13.76 -13.10 -30.02
N ALA A 315 15.00 -13.20 -30.49
CA ALA A 315 15.61 -14.48 -30.86
C ALA A 315 15.90 -15.36 -29.64
N VAL A 316 16.23 -14.76 -28.50
CA VAL A 316 16.50 -15.46 -27.22
C VAL A 316 15.20 -15.80 -26.48
N ALA A 317 14.29 -14.83 -26.34
CA ALA A 317 13.02 -14.97 -25.64
C ALA A 317 11.86 -14.46 -26.52
N SER A 318 11.37 -15.34 -27.40
CA SER A 318 10.34 -15.00 -28.39
C SER A 318 9.03 -14.47 -27.78
N SER A 319 8.75 -14.80 -26.52
CA SER A 319 7.62 -14.30 -25.72
C SER A 319 7.70 -12.81 -25.34
N GLY A 320 8.82 -12.13 -25.63
CA GLY A 320 8.99 -10.70 -25.37
C GLY A 320 8.95 -10.37 -23.87
N LEU A 321 9.36 -11.31 -23.02
CA LEU A 321 9.34 -11.16 -21.56
C LEU A 321 10.20 -9.99 -21.07
N LEU A 322 11.34 -9.77 -21.72
CA LEU A 322 12.35 -8.77 -21.35
C LEU A 322 12.16 -7.41 -22.05
N MET A 323 11.16 -7.27 -22.91
CA MET A 323 11.04 -6.10 -23.79
C MET A 323 10.83 -4.78 -23.04
N PHE A 324 10.30 -4.85 -21.81
CA PHE A 324 10.13 -3.69 -20.95
C PHE A 324 11.47 -3.05 -20.53
N VAL A 325 12.56 -3.83 -20.46
CA VAL A 325 13.91 -3.33 -20.14
C VAL A 325 14.41 -2.44 -21.28
N ILE A 326 14.23 -2.90 -22.51
CA ILE A 326 14.62 -2.19 -23.73
C ILE A 326 13.77 -0.92 -23.89
N ASP A 327 12.44 -1.05 -23.78
CA ASP A 327 11.52 0.10 -23.89
C ASP A 327 11.81 1.16 -22.81
N TYR A 328 12.17 0.76 -21.59
CA TYR A 328 12.55 1.70 -20.54
C TYR A 328 13.87 2.43 -20.86
N ALA A 329 14.90 1.69 -21.28
CA ALA A 329 16.19 2.27 -21.63
C ALA A 329 16.10 3.20 -22.85
N GLU A 330 15.38 2.80 -23.89
CA GLU A 330 15.08 3.62 -25.08
C GLU A 330 14.34 4.90 -24.68
N GLY A 331 13.33 4.79 -23.80
CA GLY A 331 12.62 5.95 -23.26
C GLY A 331 13.53 6.93 -22.51
N ARG A 332 14.44 6.43 -21.67
CA ARG A 332 15.45 7.26 -20.99
C ARG A 332 16.44 7.89 -21.96
N CYS A 333 16.87 7.17 -22.98
CA CYS A 333 17.73 7.72 -24.03
C CYS A 333 17.04 8.86 -24.78
N HIS A 334 15.76 8.70 -25.16
CA HIS A 334 15.00 9.79 -25.76
C HIS A 334 14.88 11.01 -24.84
N LEU A 335 14.62 10.78 -23.55
CA LEU A 335 14.53 11.86 -22.55
C LEU A 335 15.86 12.61 -22.36
N HIS A 336 16.98 11.89 -22.34
CA HIS A 336 18.33 12.48 -22.29
C HIS A 336 18.55 13.48 -23.43
N HIS A 337 18.01 13.19 -24.61
CA HIS A 337 18.09 14.03 -25.82
C HIS A 337 16.89 14.99 -25.99
N GLY A 338 16.04 15.17 -24.97
CA GLY A 338 14.91 16.12 -25.02
C GLY A 338 13.73 15.69 -25.90
N ARG A 339 13.68 14.42 -26.33
CA ARG A 339 12.61 13.88 -27.21
C ARG A 339 11.45 13.32 -26.40
N ASN A 340 10.75 14.22 -25.71
CA ASN A 340 9.74 13.86 -24.72
C ASN A 340 8.60 12.99 -25.29
N GLU A 341 8.13 13.24 -26.51
CA GLU A 341 7.05 12.45 -27.12
C GLU A 341 7.45 10.99 -27.36
N LEU A 342 8.65 10.76 -27.89
CA LEU A 342 9.19 9.41 -28.10
C LEU A 342 9.43 8.70 -26.77
N ALA A 343 9.97 9.43 -25.77
CA ALA A 343 10.12 8.91 -24.42
C ALA A 343 8.77 8.46 -23.84
N GLN A 344 7.72 9.27 -23.95
CA GLN A 344 6.37 8.92 -23.48
C GLN A 344 5.85 7.64 -24.15
N GLN A 345 6.01 7.50 -25.47
CA GLN A 345 5.55 6.31 -26.19
C GLN A 345 6.21 5.04 -25.65
N CYS A 346 7.53 5.07 -25.41
CA CYS A 346 8.28 3.93 -24.88
C CYS A 346 7.84 3.59 -23.45
N LEU A 347 7.76 4.59 -22.58
CA LEU A 347 7.40 4.41 -21.17
C LEU A 347 5.94 3.98 -20.99
N HIS A 348 5.02 4.42 -21.87
CA HIS A 348 3.65 3.91 -21.89
C HIS A 348 3.58 2.41 -22.20
N ARG A 349 4.45 1.89 -23.09
CA ARG A 349 4.54 0.43 -23.33
C ARG A 349 5.01 -0.33 -22.09
N VAL A 350 5.89 0.26 -21.27
CA VAL A 350 6.33 -0.32 -20.00
C VAL A 350 5.16 -0.38 -19.02
N VAL A 351 4.52 0.76 -18.75
CA VAL A 351 3.40 0.88 -17.80
C VAL A 351 2.22 -0.01 -18.20
N ALA A 352 1.89 -0.11 -19.49
CA ALA A 352 0.81 -0.96 -19.99
C ALA A 352 1.05 -2.45 -19.69
N ARG A 353 2.31 -2.90 -19.63
CA ARG A 353 2.66 -4.29 -19.30
C ARG A 353 2.62 -4.58 -17.80
N ALA A 354 2.67 -3.56 -16.94
CA ALA A 354 2.67 -3.73 -15.48
C ALA A 354 1.33 -4.28 -14.94
N ASP A 355 0.24 -4.18 -15.72
CA ASP A 355 -1.07 -4.71 -15.34
C ASP A 355 -1.15 -6.25 -15.41
N GLY A 356 -0.23 -6.90 -16.13
CA GLY A 356 -0.19 -8.36 -16.28
C GLY A 356 1.15 -8.99 -15.86
N ARG A 357 2.10 -8.20 -15.36
CA ARG A 357 3.46 -8.64 -15.02
C ARG A 357 4.00 -7.88 -13.81
N GLN A 358 4.94 -8.48 -13.09
CA GLN A 358 5.70 -7.79 -12.06
C GLN A 358 6.99 -7.23 -12.66
N LEU A 359 6.95 -5.94 -13.02
CA LEU A 359 8.06 -5.24 -13.66
C LEU A 359 8.95 -4.49 -12.67
N GLY A 360 8.55 -4.44 -11.40
CA GLY A 360 9.30 -3.83 -10.32
C GLY A 360 9.65 -2.37 -10.57
N LYS A 361 10.81 -1.95 -10.05
CA LYS A 361 11.27 -0.57 -10.06
C LYS A 361 11.24 0.08 -11.44
N ILE A 362 11.48 -0.68 -12.53
CA ILE A 362 11.39 -0.15 -13.89
C ILE A 362 9.99 0.42 -14.21
N ALA A 363 8.91 -0.26 -13.78
CA ALA A 363 7.57 0.28 -13.97
C ALA A 363 7.30 1.49 -13.06
N ALA A 364 7.84 1.49 -11.84
CA ALA A 364 7.70 2.63 -10.95
C ALA A 364 8.42 3.89 -11.46
N ASP A 365 9.63 3.72 -11.97
CA ASP A 365 10.43 4.79 -12.56
C ASP A 365 9.79 5.30 -13.86
N ALA A 366 9.31 4.39 -14.72
CA ALA A 366 8.58 4.75 -15.94
C ALA A 366 7.31 5.56 -15.64
N ALA A 367 6.52 5.13 -14.66
CA ALA A 367 5.34 5.86 -14.21
C ALA A 367 5.73 7.24 -13.63
N SER A 368 6.81 7.32 -12.85
CA SER A 368 7.32 8.58 -12.28
C SER A 368 7.69 9.59 -13.38
N ILE A 369 8.40 9.14 -14.42
CA ILE A 369 8.76 9.98 -15.57
C ILE A 369 7.50 10.45 -16.32
N LEU A 370 6.54 9.55 -16.58
CA LEU A 370 5.29 9.92 -17.25
C LEU A 370 4.46 10.94 -16.44
N ILE A 371 4.43 10.81 -15.11
CA ILE A 371 3.80 11.80 -14.22
C ILE A 371 4.48 13.16 -14.37
N ALA A 372 5.81 13.21 -14.26
CA ALA A 372 6.57 14.45 -14.37
C ALA A 372 6.44 15.12 -15.74
N LEU A 373 6.50 14.34 -16.83
CA LEU A 373 6.28 14.85 -18.19
C LEU A 373 4.87 15.41 -18.37
N ARG A 374 3.85 14.80 -17.74
CA ARG A 374 2.48 15.30 -17.78
C ARG A 374 2.31 16.60 -17.00
N LEU A 375 3.02 16.75 -15.89
CA LEU A 375 3.05 18.00 -15.11
C LEU A 375 3.80 19.13 -15.82
N ALA A 376 4.82 18.80 -16.62
CA ALA A 376 5.57 19.75 -17.43
C ALA A 376 4.85 20.17 -18.73
N GLY A 377 3.84 19.41 -19.17
CA GLY A 377 3.12 19.66 -20.42
C GLY A 377 2.15 20.86 -20.36
N PRO A 378 1.80 21.45 -21.52
CA PRO A 378 0.85 22.56 -21.58
C PRO A 378 -0.61 22.06 -21.45
N GLY A 379 -1.38 22.58 -20.50
CA GLY A 379 -2.83 22.38 -20.48
C GLY A 379 -3.52 22.53 -19.12
N PRO A 380 -4.86 22.58 -19.09
CA PRO A 380 -5.61 22.40 -17.86
C PRO A 380 -5.41 20.97 -17.36
N PHE A 381 -4.91 20.87 -16.13
CA PHE A 381 -4.55 19.60 -15.52
C PHE A 381 -5.69 19.07 -14.66
N MET A 382 -6.12 17.82 -14.91
CA MET A 382 -7.08 17.11 -14.06
C MET A 382 -6.32 16.14 -13.16
N PHE A 383 -6.52 16.29 -11.85
CA PHE A 383 -5.86 15.51 -10.80
C PHE A 383 -6.05 14.00 -10.97
N GLU A 384 -7.25 13.59 -11.38
CA GLU A 384 -7.65 12.20 -11.57
C GLU A 384 -6.84 11.49 -12.64
N ALA A 385 -6.25 12.25 -13.57
CA ALA A 385 -5.50 11.71 -14.70
C ALA A 385 -4.15 11.10 -14.29
N LEU A 386 -3.63 11.40 -13.09
CA LEU A 386 -2.42 10.77 -12.55
C LEU A 386 -2.69 9.48 -11.77
N ASN A 387 -3.91 9.26 -11.29
CA ASN A 387 -4.22 8.13 -10.41
C ASN A 387 -3.75 6.76 -10.97
N PRO A 388 -3.96 6.44 -12.26
CA PRO A 388 -3.47 5.18 -12.81
C PRO A 388 -1.94 5.05 -12.77
N LEU A 389 -1.21 6.13 -13.04
CA LEU A 389 0.26 6.13 -13.01
C LEU A 389 0.79 6.05 -11.58
N LEU A 390 0.18 6.80 -10.65
CA LEU A 390 0.54 6.74 -9.23
C LEU A 390 0.33 5.35 -8.66
N ARG A 391 -0.77 4.68 -9.04
CA ARG A 391 -1.00 3.28 -8.66
C ARG A 391 0.13 2.38 -9.16
N VAL A 392 0.48 2.46 -10.44
CA VAL A 392 1.59 1.65 -11.00
C VAL A 392 2.89 1.94 -10.28
N ARG A 393 3.17 3.20 -9.94
CA ARG A 393 4.34 3.59 -9.16
C ARG A 393 4.35 2.93 -7.78
N ILE A 394 3.28 3.11 -7.01
CA ILE A 394 3.19 2.64 -5.62
C ILE A 394 3.21 1.11 -5.56
N ASP A 395 2.49 0.44 -6.46
CA ASP A 395 2.42 -1.02 -6.51
C ASP A 395 3.76 -1.70 -6.91
N ASN A 396 4.77 -0.94 -7.34
CA ASN A 396 6.06 -1.46 -7.85
C ASN A 396 7.31 -0.76 -7.27
N MET A 397 7.16 0.26 -6.43
CA MET A 397 8.31 0.93 -5.81
C MET A 397 8.78 0.18 -4.56
N PRO A 398 10.08 0.18 -4.23
CA PRO A 398 10.54 -0.30 -2.94
C PRO A 398 10.09 0.65 -1.81
N GLN A 399 10.00 0.13 -0.58
CA GLN A 399 9.92 1.00 0.58
C GLN A 399 11.31 1.60 0.86
N SER A 400 11.32 2.84 1.34
CA SER A 400 12.54 3.53 1.74
C SER A 400 12.33 4.16 3.11
N MET A 401 13.23 3.87 4.05
CA MET A 401 13.26 4.56 5.33
C MET A 401 13.97 5.90 5.12
N GLU A 402 13.22 7.00 5.23
CA GLU A 402 13.78 8.34 5.16
C GLU A 402 14.06 8.86 6.57
N MET A 403 15.34 9.10 6.89
CA MET A 403 15.72 9.84 8.09
C MET A 403 15.46 11.33 7.85
N CYS A 404 14.53 11.87 8.62
CA CYS A 404 14.08 13.26 8.50
C CYS A 404 14.42 14.03 9.77
N ILE A 405 14.75 15.32 9.60
CA ILE A 405 14.78 16.25 10.73
C ILE A 405 13.33 16.63 11.01
N ASP A 406 12.85 16.38 12.24
CA ASP A 406 11.46 16.62 12.67
C ASP A 406 11.10 18.11 12.77
N SER A 407 12.11 18.97 12.74
CA SER A 407 11.96 20.42 12.81
C SER A 407 12.55 21.12 11.58
N ILE A 408 11.85 22.12 11.09
CA ILE A 408 12.29 22.98 10.00
C ILE A 408 12.09 24.46 10.36
N PRO A 409 12.92 25.36 9.81
CA PRO A 409 12.69 26.79 9.95
C PRO A 409 11.50 27.26 9.10
N THR A 410 10.66 28.09 9.70
CA THR A 410 9.55 28.80 9.05
C THR A 410 9.60 30.29 9.43
N PRO A 411 8.83 31.17 8.76
CA PRO A 411 8.77 32.58 9.15
C PRO A 411 8.31 32.84 10.60
N PHE A 412 7.71 31.86 11.28
CA PHE A 412 7.24 31.98 12.67
C PHE A 412 8.29 31.51 13.70
N SER A 413 9.13 30.54 13.36
CA SER A 413 10.10 29.92 14.27
C SER A 413 11.14 29.11 13.51
N ASP A 414 12.38 29.11 14.01
CA ASP A 414 13.46 28.24 13.52
C ASP A 414 13.21 26.75 13.79
N TRP A 415 12.30 26.43 14.72
CA TRP A 415 12.00 25.09 15.20
C TRP A 415 10.50 24.77 15.05
N SER A 416 10.02 24.77 13.82
CA SER A 416 8.62 24.41 13.52
C SER A 416 8.51 22.93 13.18
N PRO A 417 7.39 22.25 13.49
CA PRO A 417 7.17 20.87 13.05
C PRO A 417 7.32 20.74 11.53
N ARG A 418 7.95 19.66 11.07
CA ARG A 418 8.03 19.33 9.65
C ARG A 418 6.60 19.18 9.07
N PRO A 419 6.33 19.72 7.88
CA PRO A 419 5.03 19.54 7.24
C PRO A 419 4.81 18.08 6.86
N GLU A 420 3.57 17.63 7.03
CA GLU A 420 3.10 16.30 6.63
C GLU A 420 2.15 16.44 5.44
N PRO A 421 2.67 16.58 4.20
CA PRO A 421 1.83 16.56 3.02
C PRO A 421 1.09 15.22 2.92
N SER A 422 -0.05 15.21 2.23
CA SER A 422 -0.78 13.97 1.99
C SER A 422 0.14 12.94 1.31
N PHE A 423 -0.11 11.65 1.55
CA PHE A 423 0.67 10.57 0.93
C PHE A 423 0.69 10.68 -0.60
N TYR A 424 -0.46 11.08 -1.19
CA TYR A 424 -0.56 11.36 -2.61
C TYR A 424 0.41 12.48 -3.04
N ASP A 425 0.37 13.63 -2.35
CA ASP A 425 1.19 14.79 -2.68
C ASP A 425 2.68 14.46 -2.56
N SER A 426 3.05 13.72 -1.52
CA SER A 426 4.41 13.23 -1.29
C SER A 426 4.93 12.40 -2.47
N HIS A 427 4.11 11.51 -3.00
CA HIS A 427 4.50 10.71 -4.17
C HIS A 427 4.54 11.50 -5.46
N VAL A 428 3.65 12.47 -5.67
CA VAL A 428 3.74 13.36 -6.83
C VAL A 428 5.04 14.17 -6.78
N MET A 429 5.38 14.75 -5.63
CA MET A 429 6.64 15.49 -5.47
C MET A 429 7.86 14.56 -5.65
N GLY A 430 7.81 13.35 -5.12
CA GLY A 430 8.86 12.35 -5.33
C GLY A 430 9.05 11.95 -6.80
N CYS A 431 7.99 11.93 -7.62
CA CYS A 431 8.12 11.72 -9.07
C CYS A 431 8.86 12.88 -9.75
N VAL A 432 8.57 14.11 -9.34
CA VAL A 432 9.21 15.32 -9.86
C VAL A 432 10.68 15.36 -9.47
N ALA A 433 11.01 15.08 -8.21
CA ALA A 433 12.39 14.98 -7.74
C ALA A 433 13.17 13.92 -8.52
N PHE A 434 12.63 12.70 -8.65
CA PHE A 434 13.25 11.63 -9.44
C PHE A 434 13.50 12.03 -10.90
N PHE A 435 12.54 12.69 -11.53
CA PHE A 435 12.69 13.16 -12.91
C PHE A 435 13.80 14.22 -13.03
N ASN A 436 13.87 15.16 -12.08
CA ASN A 436 14.85 16.24 -12.05
C ASN A 436 16.28 15.77 -11.72
N GLU A 437 16.47 14.52 -11.30
CA GLU A 437 17.79 13.88 -11.12
C GLU A 437 18.32 13.24 -12.42
N ILE A 438 17.49 13.10 -13.46
CA ILE A 438 17.88 12.49 -14.72
C ILE A 438 18.88 13.41 -15.44
N THR A 439 20.00 12.84 -15.87
CA THR A 439 21.01 13.58 -16.64
C THR A 439 20.54 13.82 -18.07
N HIS A 440 20.78 15.02 -18.57
CA HIS A 440 20.44 15.43 -19.93
C HIS A 440 21.70 15.75 -20.74
N ALA A 441 21.60 15.62 -22.07
CA ALA A 441 22.65 16.05 -22.97
C ALA A 441 22.91 17.57 -22.83
N PRO A 442 24.13 18.06 -23.13
CA PRO A 442 24.40 19.49 -23.15
C PRO A 442 23.36 20.22 -24.01
N SER A 443 22.88 21.39 -23.56
CA SER A 443 21.80 22.20 -24.16
C SER A 443 20.35 21.70 -23.98
N VAL A 444 20.12 20.52 -23.42
CA VAL A 444 18.77 20.04 -23.07
C VAL A 444 18.48 20.37 -21.60
N SER A 445 17.58 21.33 -21.35
CA SER A 445 17.04 21.60 -20.01
C SER A 445 15.59 21.15 -19.97
N ALA A 446 15.35 19.96 -19.42
CA ALA A 446 14.02 19.44 -19.17
C ALA A 446 13.83 19.32 -17.66
N ILE A 447 13.72 20.46 -16.97
CA ILE A 447 13.31 20.47 -15.56
C ILE A 447 11.78 20.42 -15.51
N CYS A 448 11.24 19.48 -14.74
CA CYS A 448 9.84 19.52 -14.36
C CYS A 448 9.69 20.52 -13.20
N ASN A 449 9.11 21.70 -13.49
CA ASN A 449 8.86 22.74 -12.51
C ASN A 449 7.36 22.96 -12.28
N PRO A 450 6.70 22.15 -11.42
CA PRO A 450 5.28 22.32 -11.11
C PRO A 450 4.99 23.60 -10.30
N LEU A 451 6.01 24.35 -9.88
CA LEU A 451 5.90 25.65 -9.21
C LEU A 451 5.93 26.85 -10.16
N GLN A 452 6.33 26.67 -11.43
CA GLN A 452 6.65 27.75 -12.35
C GLN A 452 5.57 28.85 -12.41
N ARG A 453 4.30 28.46 -12.45
CA ARG A 453 3.18 29.41 -12.50
C ARG A 453 3.05 30.24 -11.22
N PHE A 454 3.20 29.60 -10.05
CA PHE A 454 3.10 30.29 -8.77
C PHE A 454 4.30 31.19 -8.57
N ASP A 455 5.51 30.69 -8.82
CA ASP A 455 6.77 31.43 -8.76
C ASP A 455 6.74 32.70 -9.60
N ALA A 456 6.31 32.60 -10.87
CA ALA A 456 6.19 33.75 -11.78
C ALA A 456 5.21 34.83 -11.27
N SER A 457 4.26 34.47 -10.41
CA SER A 457 3.32 35.42 -9.80
C SER A 457 3.78 35.99 -8.45
N LEU A 458 4.76 35.36 -7.82
CA LEU A 458 5.10 35.60 -6.40
C LEU A 458 5.63 37.01 -6.15
N GLN A 459 6.44 37.57 -7.04
CA GLN A 459 6.91 38.96 -6.90
C GLN A 459 5.76 39.99 -6.92
N ASN A 460 4.73 39.73 -7.73
CA ASN A 460 3.53 40.56 -7.74
C ASN A 460 2.75 40.42 -6.43
N LEU A 461 2.65 39.20 -5.88
CA LEU A 461 2.01 38.97 -4.58
C LEU A 461 2.77 39.68 -3.44
N ILE A 462 4.11 39.62 -3.44
CA ILE A 462 4.95 40.36 -2.49
C ILE A 462 4.64 41.86 -2.56
N THR A 463 4.55 42.41 -3.77
CA THR A 463 4.24 43.84 -3.98
C THR A 463 2.82 44.19 -3.51
N GLN A 464 1.83 43.36 -3.84
CA GLN A 464 0.43 43.56 -3.42
C GLN A 464 0.24 43.45 -1.91
N SER A 465 1.02 42.60 -1.23
CA SER A 465 0.94 42.42 0.23
C SER A 465 1.26 43.69 1.04
N ARG A 466 1.89 44.68 0.41
CA ARG A 466 2.21 45.99 1.02
C ARG A 466 1.02 46.96 0.99
N GLN A 467 -0.01 46.67 0.21
CA GLN A 467 -1.19 47.52 0.09
C GLN A 467 -2.13 47.30 1.28
N ALA A 468 -2.52 48.38 1.95
CA ALA A 468 -3.40 48.33 3.12
C ALA A 468 -4.75 47.66 2.78
N GLY A 469 -5.15 46.67 3.58
CA GLY A 469 -6.41 45.95 3.41
C GLY A 469 -6.47 44.96 2.24
N ALA A 470 -5.39 44.83 1.46
CA ALA A 470 -5.33 43.89 0.34
C ALA A 470 -5.34 42.44 0.87
N ARG A 471 -6.00 41.55 0.12
CA ARG A 471 -6.07 40.12 0.40
C ARG A 471 -6.02 39.35 -0.91
N LEU A 472 -5.41 38.18 -0.88
CA LEU A 472 -5.51 37.26 -2.00
C LEU A 472 -6.97 36.83 -2.18
N SER A 473 -7.43 36.76 -3.42
CA SER A 473 -8.78 36.31 -3.73
C SER A 473 -9.00 34.87 -3.25
N GLU A 474 -10.25 34.51 -2.92
CA GLU A 474 -10.60 33.17 -2.46
C GLU A 474 -10.19 32.08 -3.47
N VAL A 475 -10.39 32.36 -4.76
CA VAL A 475 -9.94 31.49 -5.86
C VAL A 475 -8.43 31.32 -5.85
N GLY A 476 -7.67 32.41 -5.64
CA GLY A 476 -6.21 32.36 -5.54
C GLY A 476 -5.74 31.54 -4.35
N ARG A 477 -6.39 31.68 -3.19
CA ARG A 477 -6.08 30.94 -1.95
C ARG A 477 -6.37 29.45 -2.09
N LYS A 478 -7.50 29.07 -2.71
CA LYS A 478 -7.92 27.67 -2.85
C LYS A 478 -7.20 26.92 -3.98
N ARG A 479 -6.64 27.64 -4.94
CA ARG A 479 -5.90 27.03 -6.05
C ARG A 479 -4.58 26.43 -5.56
N PRO A 480 -4.24 25.18 -5.91
CA PRO A 480 -2.93 24.61 -5.58
C PRO A 480 -1.77 25.45 -6.12
N ALA A 481 -0.73 25.63 -5.30
CA ALA A 481 0.49 26.33 -5.68
C ALA A 481 1.49 25.42 -6.41
N ILE A 482 1.55 24.15 -6.01
CA ILE A 482 2.28 23.09 -6.73
C ILE A 482 1.27 22.35 -7.60
N VAL A 483 1.45 22.42 -8.93
CA VAL A 483 0.58 21.73 -9.89
C VAL A 483 0.58 20.23 -9.61
N GLY A 484 -0.61 19.62 -9.62
CA GLY A 484 -0.77 18.19 -9.37
C GLY A 484 -0.91 17.80 -7.91
N THR A 485 -0.89 18.75 -6.97
CA THR A 485 -1.01 18.48 -5.53
C THR A 485 -2.19 19.21 -4.89
N SER A 486 -2.45 18.93 -3.61
CA SER A 486 -3.40 19.68 -2.79
C SER A 486 -2.79 20.94 -2.13
N VAL A 487 -1.47 21.11 -2.17
CA VAL A 487 -0.69 22.13 -1.44
C VAL A 487 -1.08 23.54 -1.87
N LYS A 488 -1.54 24.35 -0.91
CA LYS A 488 -2.03 25.72 -1.12
C LYS A 488 -0.89 26.76 -1.03
N PRO A 489 -1.07 27.96 -1.60
CA PRO A 489 -0.09 29.06 -1.53
C PRO A 489 0.41 29.36 -0.11
N TYR A 490 -0.51 29.38 0.87
CA TYR A 490 -0.13 29.66 2.26
C TYR A 490 0.83 28.58 2.81
N GLN A 491 0.47 27.30 2.65
CA GLN A 491 1.29 26.16 3.09
C GLN A 491 2.65 26.18 2.40
N LEU A 492 2.68 26.39 1.09
CA LEU A 492 3.92 26.49 0.31
C LEU A 492 4.83 27.60 0.84
N LEU A 493 4.31 28.80 1.11
CA LEU A 493 5.12 29.93 1.57
C LEU A 493 5.59 29.77 3.02
N ARG A 494 4.75 29.19 3.89
CA ARG A 494 5.11 28.89 5.27
C ARG A 494 6.28 27.90 5.31
N ASP A 495 6.17 26.82 4.54
CA ASP A 495 7.11 25.68 4.57
C ASP A 495 7.99 25.64 3.30
N HIS A 496 8.34 26.81 2.75
CA HIS A 496 8.95 26.95 1.41
C HIS A 496 10.25 26.18 1.23
N LEU A 497 11.09 26.09 2.26
CA LEU A 497 12.35 25.35 2.22
C LEU A 497 12.11 23.84 2.08
N TYR A 498 11.11 23.31 2.78
CA TYR A 498 10.73 21.92 2.68
C TYR A 498 10.25 21.59 1.25
N TYR A 499 9.29 22.36 0.73
CA TYR A 499 8.72 22.07 -0.58
C TYR A 499 9.72 22.27 -1.74
N ARG A 500 10.64 23.24 -1.62
CA ARG A 500 11.73 23.38 -2.59
C ARG A 500 12.63 22.14 -2.59
N ASN A 501 13.03 21.67 -1.41
CA ASN A 501 13.85 20.47 -1.28
C ASN A 501 13.11 19.20 -1.76
N ALA A 502 11.81 19.07 -1.46
CA ALA A 502 11.00 17.94 -1.86
C ALA A 502 10.80 17.82 -3.39
N LEU A 503 10.87 18.93 -4.13
CA LEU A 503 10.68 18.96 -5.59
C LEU A 503 11.99 18.90 -6.38
N PHE A 504 13.06 19.51 -5.84
CA PHE A 504 14.30 19.71 -6.60
C PHE A 504 15.53 19.10 -5.93
N GLY A 505 15.46 18.72 -4.65
CA GLY A 505 16.61 18.19 -3.91
C GLY A 505 17.86 19.06 -4.08
N TRP A 506 18.92 18.45 -4.61
CA TRP A 506 20.18 19.12 -4.94
C TRP A 506 20.23 19.71 -6.36
N SER A 507 19.22 19.43 -7.19
CA SER A 507 19.16 19.93 -8.56
C SER A 507 18.93 21.45 -8.57
N PRO A 508 19.66 22.20 -9.41
CA PRO A 508 19.44 23.63 -9.55
C PRO A 508 17.99 23.92 -9.96
N SER A 509 17.33 24.85 -9.27
CA SER A 509 15.98 25.31 -9.59
C SER A 509 16.00 26.82 -9.82
N ASP A 510 15.61 27.26 -11.01
CA ASP A 510 15.39 28.68 -11.33
C ASP A 510 14.00 29.09 -10.84
N LEU A 511 13.96 29.66 -9.64
CA LEU A 511 12.74 30.08 -8.94
C LEU A 511 12.90 31.51 -8.39
N PRO A 512 13.01 32.52 -9.28
CA PRO A 512 13.30 33.89 -8.88
C PRO A 512 12.24 34.51 -7.96
N GLY A 513 11.00 34.04 -8.01
CA GLY A 513 9.96 34.46 -7.08
C GLY A 513 10.18 33.91 -5.68
N MET A 514 10.48 32.61 -5.57
CA MET A 514 10.75 31.93 -4.30
C MET A 514 12.06 32.42 -3.68
N ASP A 515 13.09 32.67 -4.50
CA ASP A 515 14.35 33.27 -4.06
C ASP A 515 14.11 34.68 -3.49
N ALA A 516 13.31 35.50 -4.18
CA ALA A 516 12.93 36.82 -3.68
C ALA A 516 12.18 36.74 -2.34
N TYR A 517 11.27 35.77 -2.17
CA TYR A 517 10.56 35.54 -0.93
C TYR A 517 11.48 35.07 0.21
N ALA A 518 12.41 34.14 -0.07
CA ALA A 518 13.36 33.63 0.91
C ALA A 518 14.33 34.73 1.41
N MET A 519 14.64 35.73 0.57
CA MET A 519 15.47 36.88 0.94
C MET A 519 14.72 37.96 1.76
N LEU A 520 13.40 37.88 1.90
CA LEU A 520 12.64 38.80 2.75
C LEU A 520 12.99 38.58 4.22
N ARG A 521 12.94 39.66 5.01
CA ARG A 521 13.02 39.53 6.47
C ARG A 521 11.75 38.87 7.00
N ALA A 522 11.85 38.17 8.14
CA ALA A 522 10.71 37.47 8.74
C ALA A 522 9.42 38.33 8.87
N PRO A 523 9.46 39.62 9.26
CA PRO A 523 8.25 40.45 9.29
C PRO A 523 7.57 40.62 7.93
N ASP A 524 8.34 40.76 6.85
CA ASP A 524 7.82 40.89 5.50
C ASP A 524 7.23 39.57 4.98
N GLN A 525 7.83 38.43 5.38
CA GLN A 525 7.29 37.09 5.09
C GLN A 525 5.96 36.86 5.82
N LEU A 526 5.88 37.21 7.11
CA LEU A 526 4.65 37.14 7.90
C LEU A 526 3.55 38.05 7.34
N ARG A 527 3.91 39.25 6.85
CA ARG A 527 2.96 40.14 6.14
C ARG A 527 2.36 39.45 4.92
N LEU A 528 3.19 38.79 4.11
CA LEU A 528 2.72 38.06 2.94
C LEU A 528 1.82 36.89 3.32
N LEU A 529 2.20 36.10 4.33
CA LEU A 529 1.37 34.99 4.83
C LEU A 529 -0.02 35.48 5.28
N ARG A 530 -0.07 36.58 6.03
CA ARG A 530 -1.34 37.23 6.42
C ARG A 530 -2.15 37.70 5.21
N PHE A 531 -1.51 38.21 4.17
CA PHE A 531 -2.17 38.63 2.93
C PHE A 531 -2.78 37.44 2.16
N VAL A 532 -2.07 36.32 2.09
CA VAL A 532 -2.49 35.11 1.36
C VAL A 532 -3.67 34.42 2.04
N ASP A 533 -3.55 34.19 3.36
CA ASP A 533 -4.60 33.55 4.15
C ASP A 533 -4.61 34.07 5.60
N PRO A 534 -5.41 35.11 5.90
CA PRO A 534 -5.51 35.68 7.24
C PRO A 534 -6.01 34.69 8.30
N GLU A 535 -6.86 33.74 7.92
CA GLU A 535 -7.46 32.78 8.85
C GLU A 535 -6.42 31.75 9.28
N GLN A 536 -5.73 31.14 8.31
CA GLN A 536 -4.65 30.20 8.61
C GLN A 536 -3.47 30.88 9.32
N PHE A 537 -3.15 32.12 8.94
CA PHE A 537 -2.14 32.94 9.62
C PHE A 537 -2.45 33.12 11.12
N GLN A 538 -3.70 33.38 11.46
CA GLN A 538 -4.11 33.55 12.86
C GLN A 538 -4.00 32.24 13.66
N LEU A 539 -4.30 31.10 13.03
CA LEU A 539 -4.14 29.78 13.64
C LEU A 539 -2.67 29.48 13.93
N ASP A 540 -1.77 29.74 12.97
CA ASP A 540 -0.33 29.52 13.17
C ASP A 540 0.26 30.46 14.24
N LEU A 541 -0.16 31.74 14.28
CA LEU A 541 0.23 32.64 15.38
C LEU A 541 -0.11 32.07 16.75
N GLN A 542 -1.33 31.55 16.91
CA GLN A 542 -1.78 30.93 18.16
C GLN A 542 -1.00 29.66 18.48
N ALA A 543 -0.76 28.80 17.47
CA ALA A 543 0.01 27.58 17.64
C ALA A 543 1.46 27.83 18.09
N HIS A 544 2.06 28.94 17.62
CA HIS A 544 3.39 29.39 18.02
C HIS A 544 3.42 30.24 19.30
N GLY A 545 2.28 30.45 19.97
CA GLY A 545 2.20 31.25 21.20
C GLY A 545 2.48 32.74 20.98
N LEU A 546 2.34 33.22 19.74
CA LEU A 546 2.58 34.60 19.37
C LEU A 546 1.31 35.43 19.60
N GLY A 547 1.49 36.62 20.20
CA GLY A 547 0.40 37.58 20.40
C GLY A 547 -0.12 38.20 19.09
N PRO A 548 -1.04 39.18 19.18
CA PRO A 548 -1.51 39.91 18.01
C PRO A 548 -0.32 40.49 17.24
N TRP A 549 -0.14 40.05 15.99
CA TRP A 549 0.96 40.49 15.16
C TRP A 549 0.58 41.72 14.33
N ARG A 550 1.43 42.75 14.33
CA ARG A 550 1.32 43.92 13.46
C ARG A 550 2.63 44.13 12.71
N HIS A 551 2.54 44.46 11.43
CA HIS A 551 3.69 44.92 10.67
C HIS A 551 4.03 46.37 11.06
N SER A 552 5.30 46.78 10.94
CA SER A 552 5.73 48.17 11.18
C SER A 552 5.07 49.20 10.26
N ASP A 553 4.47 48.74 9.16
CA ASP A 553 3.88 49.57 8.11
C ASP A 553 2.34 49.59 8.19
N ASP A 554 1.76 48.86 9.14
CA ASP A 554 0.32 48.88 9.37
C ASP A 554 -0.08 50.20 10.04
N PRO A 555 -1.18 50.86 9.61
CA PRO A 555 -1.68 52.05 10.29
C PRO A 555 -2.06 51.73 11.75
N PRO A 556 -1.89 52.70 12.67
CA PRO A 556 -2.13 52.52 14.11
C PRO A 556 -3.56 52.10 14.46
#